data_AF-A0A0V0G4G5-F1
#
_entry.id   AF-A0A0V0G4G5-F1
#
_cell.length_a   1.000
_cell.length_b   1.000
_cell.length_c   1.000
_cell.angle_alpha   90.00
_cell.angle_beta   90.00
_cell.angle_gamma   90.00
#
_symmetry.space_group_name_H-M   'P 1'
#
loop_
_entity.id
_entity.type
_entity.pdbx_description
1 polymer ?
#
loop_
_entity_poly.entity_id
_entity_poly.type
_entity_poly.pdbx_seq_one_letter_code
_entity_poly.pdbx_strand_id
1 'polypeptide(L)'
;SILDEMENVQGGQVQQAPLSADSFPVGNFSRLTDADNLLAHVHMLPPKMKRRLKALKKIQLQCTHIEAKFYEEVHKLECNFNKFYSELYVKREQIVNGKYEPTDDECDFNDGTTEEVPKDMLDRWSSSELKKMDPNAPGIPQFWLNIFKNVAILNDMVQIHDEPILKHLEDIKVKFLEKDPMGFILEFHFSENPFFTNKVLTKEYFMKCVPDEHDPFGFEGPEIYKCKGCSINWKTGKDITIKVIKKKQKHKSKGAVRTVTKMVKNDSFFNFFSPPEVHEGCENELDEDTQALLTSDFEIGHYIRERIVPNAVLYYTGEALEDEEEYDDDDDDDDDDDSEDLSSESDNDSEVYQRSEGDTNPTEQNHPPDCKQQ
;
A
#
# COMPACT_ATOMS: atom_id res chain seq x y z
N SER A 1 37.86 -10.89 -3.70
CA SER A 1 36.64 -10.22 -4.15
C SER A 1 36.08 -10.96 -5.36
N ILE A 2 34.77 -10.93 -5.60
CA ILE A 2 34.19 -11.44 -6.87
C ILE A 2 34.72 -10.65 -8.07
N LEU A 3 35.13 -9.39 -7.88
CA LEU A 3 35.84 -8.61 -8.90
C LEU A 3 37.19 -9.25 -9.30
N ASP A 4 37.91 -9.86 -8.35
CA ASP A 4 39.16 -10.59 -8.62
C ASP A 4 38.92 -11.94 -9.33
N GLU A 5 37.72 -12.52 -9.19
CA GLU A 5 37.31 -13.70 -9.97
C GLU A 5 36.93 -13.31 -11.41
N MET A 6 36.35 -12.12 -11.61
CA MET A 6 35.99 -11.62 -12.94
C MET A 6 37.21 -11.29 -13.81
N GLU A 7 38.30 -10.77 -13.24
CA GLU A 7 39.56 -10.57 -13.98
C GLU A 7 40.22 -11.88 -14.45
N ASN A 8 39.92 -13.00 -13.80
CA ASN A 8 40.52 -14.31 -14.13
C ASN A 8 39.81 -15.10 -15.24
N VAL A 9 38.73 -14.57 -15.85
CA VAL A 9 37.97 -15.28 -16.91
C VAL A 9 38.49 -14.97 -18.33
N GLN A 10 39.81 -14.85 -18.49
CA GLN A 10 40.46 -14.84 -19.82
C GLN A 10 41.43 -16.02 -19.96
N GLY A 11 41.15 -16.94 -20.89
CA GLY A 11 42.14 -17.95 -21.31
C GLY A 11 41.69 -19.42 -21.37
N GLY A 12 40.40 -19.73 -21.49
CA GLY A 12 39.94 -21.09 -21.78
C GLY A 12 39.79 -21.35 -23.28
N GLN A 13 40.70 -22.09 -23.92
CA GLN A 13 40.52 -22.53 -25.31
C GLN A 13 39.32 -23.50 -25.42
N VAL A 14 38.21 -23.02 -25.97
CA VAL A 14 37.05 -23.85 -26.29
C VAL A 14 37.38 -24.73 -27.50
N GLN A 15 37.59 -26.02 -27.28
CA GLN A 15 37.57 -26.99 -28.38
C GLN A 15 36.15 -27.06 -28.95
N GLN A 16 35.96 -26.48 -30.14
CA GLN A 16 34.73 -26.64 -30.91
C GLN A 16 34.61 -28.11 -31.35
N ALA A 17 33.73 -28.86 -30.70
CA ALA A 17 33.19 -30.09 -31.27
C ALA A 17 32.16 -29.70 -32.35
N PRO A 18 32.18 -30.33 -33.55
CA PRO A 18 31.20 -30.04 -34.58
C PRO A 18 29.80 -30.47 -34.10
N LEU A 19 28.88 -29.51 -34.02
CA LEU A 19 27.46 -29.78 -33.79
C LEU A 19 26.85 -30.30 -35.09
N SER A 20 26.61 -31.61 -35.16
CA SER A 20 25.77 -32.19 -36.20
C SER A 20 24.31 -31.79 -35.94
N ALA A 21 23.73 -30.98 -36.82
CA ALA A 21 22.37 -30.46 -36.67
C ALA A 21 21.27 -31.53 -36.90
N ASP A 22 21.62 -32.67 -37.50
CA ASP A 22 20.67 -33.67 -37.98
C ASP A 22 20.47 -34.84 -36.99
N SER A 23 19.68 -34.66 -35.93
CA SER A 23 18.86 -35.74 -35.31
C SER A 23 18.02 -35.29 -34.09
N PHE A 24 17.21 -34.23 -34.20
CA PHE A 24 16.10 -34.02 -33.26
C PHE A 24 14.79 -33.92 -34.04
N PRO A 25 13.80 -34.80 -33.80
CA PRO A 25 12.49 -34.62 -34.39
C PRO A 25 11.87 -33.35 -33.81
N VAL A 26 11.51 -32.41 -34.69
CA VAL A 26 10.71 -31.24 -34.33
C VAL A 26 9.28 -31.72 -34.09
N GLY A 27 9.05 -32.32 -32.93
CA GLY A 27 7.70 -32.56 -32.43
C GLY A 27 7.06 -31.24 -32.07
N ASN A 28 5.74 -31.12 -32.28
CA ASN A 28 4.96 -29.93 -31.93
C ASN A 28 5.23 -29.53 -30.47
N PHE A 29 5.98 -28.44 -30.27
CA PHE A 29 5.94 -27.68 -29.04
C PHE A 29 4.67 -26.84 -29.07
N SER A 30 3.54 -27.46 -28.72
CA SER A 30 2.40 -26.72 -28.15
C SER A 30 2.92 -25.87 -27.00
N ARG A 31 2.46 -24.61 -26.91
CA ARG A 31 2.86 -23.67 -25.86
C ARG A 31 2.65 -24.35 -24.50
N LEU A 32 3.74 -24.68 -23.80
CA LEU A 32 3.67 -25.35 -22.49
C LEU A 32 3.33 -24.29 -21.43
N THR A 33 2.04 -24.06 -21.23
CA THR A 33 1.51 -23.01 -20.34
C THR A 33 1.52 -23.41 -18.87
N ASP A 34 1.49 -24.70 -18.54
CA ASP A 34 1.48 -25.16 -17.14
C ASP A 34 2.89 -25.42 -16.59
N ALA A 35 3.14 -24.93 -15.37
CA ALA A 35 4.38 -25.18 -14.63
C ALA A 35 4.67 -26.68 -14.43
N ASP A 36 3.64 -27.50 -14.19
CA ASP A 36 3.78 -28.95 -14.05
C ASP A 36 4.22 -29.64 -15.35
N ASN A 37 3.71 -29.17 -16.49
CA ASN A 37 4.08 -29.70 -17.80
C ASN A 37 5.54 -29.31 -18.16
N LEU A 38 5.99 -28.12 -17.77
CA LEU A 38 7.39 -27.70 -17.86
C LEU A 38 8.31 -28.53 -16.94
N LEU A 39 7.89 -28.78 -15.69
CA LEU A 39 8.64 -29.60 -14.74
C LEU A 39 8.76 -31.05 -15.24
N ALA A 40 7.67 -31.62 -15.73
CA ALA A 40 7.65 -32.95 -16.35
C ALA A 40 8.61 -33.03 -17.55
N HIS A 41 8.62 -32.03 -18.44
CA HIS A 41 9.56 -31.96 -19.55
C HIS A 41 11.02 -31.98 -19.07
N VAL A 42 11.38 -31.13 -18.10
CA VAL A 42 12.73 -31.11 -17.49
C VAL A 42 13.08 -32.46 -16.84
N HIS A 43 12.10 -33.15 -16.24
CA HIS A 43 12.25 -34.49 -15.69
C HIS A 43 12.39 -35.60 -16.74
N MET A 44 11.92 -35.41 -17.98
CA MET A 44 12.15 -36.36 -19.08
C MET A 44 13.52 -36.20 -19.76
N LEU A 45 14.22 -35.09 -19.56
CA LEU A 45 15.50 -34.84 -20.23
C LEU A 45 16.62 -35.85 -19.84
N PRO A 46 17.48 -36.25 -20.80
CA PRO A 46 18.62 -37.12 -20.54
C PRO A 46 19.57 -36.57 -19.44
N PRO A 47 20.28 -37.43 -18.67
CA PRO A 47 21.14 -36.99 -17.56
C PRO A 47 22.21 -35.95 -17.94
N LYS A 48 22.76 -36.03 -19.16
CA LYS A 48 23.72 -35.03 -19.68
C LYS A 48 23.08 -33.65 -19.86
N MET A 49 21.82 -33.58 -20.28
CA MET A 49 21.07 -32.32 -20.45
C MET A 49 20.65 -31.76 -19.09
N LYS A 50 20.16 -32.59 -18.17
CA LYS A 50 19.91 -32.18 -16.77
C LYS A 50 21.16 -31.61 -16.09
N ARG A 51 22.34 -32.19 -16.32
CA ARG A 51 23.61 -31.64 -15.83
C ARG A 51 23.94 -30.26 -16.43
N ARG A 52 23.64 -30.03 -17.71
CA ARG A 52 23.77 -28.70 -18.34
C ARG A 52 22.78 -27.70 -17.72
N LEU A 53 21.51 -28.06 -17.55
CA LEU A 53 20.53 -27.20 -16.87
C LEU A 53 20.94 -26.84 -15.44
N LYS A 54 21.48 -27.78 -14.66
CA LYS A 54 22.02 -27.47 -13.32
C LYS A 54 23.21 -26.50 -13.37
N ALA A 55 24.06 -26.58 -14.39
CA ALA A 55 25.14 -25.60 -14.60
C ALA A 55 24.58 -24.22 -15.00
N LEU A 56 23.54 -24.17 -15.85
CA LEU A 56 22.86 -22.92 -16.20
C LEU A 56 22.16 -22.28 -14.99
N LYS A 57 21.49 -23.05 -14.13
CA LYS A 57 20.95 -22.53 -12.85
C LYS A 57 22.04 -21.98 -11.93
N LYS A 58 23.24 -22.57 -11.92
CA LYS A 58 24.38 -22.01 -11.18
C LYS A 58 24.87 -20.68 -11.78
N ILE A 59 24.86 -20.54 -13.11
CA ILE A 59 25.19 -19.25 -13.77
C ILE A 59 24.11 -18.21 -13.43
N GLN A 60 22.83 -18.57 -13.48
CA GLN A 60 21.73 -17.67 -13.09
C GLN A 60 21.91 -17.18 -11.65
N LEU A 61 22.27 -18.07 -10.71
CA LEU A 61 22.55 -17.69 -9.33
C LEU A 61 23.71 -16.68 -9.22
N GLN A 62 24.74 -16.79 -10.08
CA GLN A 62 25.81 -15.79 -10.14
C GLN A 62 25.33 -14.45 -10.70
N CYS A 63 24.38 -14.44 -11.65
CA CYS A 63 23.74 -13.21 -12.11
C CYS A 63 22.99 -12.51 -10.97
N THR A 64 22.17 -13.23 -10.20
CA THR A 64 21.44 -12.68 -9.05
C THR A 64 22.38 -12.07 -7.98
N HIS A 65 23.55 -12.69 -7.74
CA HIS A 65 24.56 -12.14 -6.83
C HIS A 65 25.27 -10.87 -7.36
N ILE A 66 25.23 -10.62 -8.68
CA ILE A 66 25.72 -9.38 -9.30
C ILE A 66 24.62 -8.32 -9.25
N GLU A 67 23.38 -8.71 -9.50
CA GLU A 67 22.17 -7.87 -9.43
C GLU A 67 21.96 -7.30 -8.02
N ALA A 68 22.06 -8.14 -6.98
CA ALA A 68 22.04 -7.69 -5.59
C ALA A 68 23.10 -6.62 -5.28
N LYS A 69 24.29 -6.70 -5.89
CA LYS A 69 25.34 -5.68 -5.76
C LYS A 69 25.06 -4.41 -6.56
N PHE A 70 24.45 -4.55 -7.73
CA PHE A 70 24.00 -3.41 -8.50
C PHE A 70 23.01 -2.57 -7.69
N TYR A 71 21.99 -3.19 -7.11
CA TYR A 71 21.04 -2.51 -6.23
C TYR A 71 21.68 -1.95 -4.95
N GLU A 72 22.67 -2.63 -4.38
CA GLU A 72 23.47 -2.09 -3.26
C GLU A 72 24.23 -0.80 -3.63
N GLU A 73 24.69 -0.65 -4.88
CA GLU A 73 25.32 0.59 -5.37
C GLU A 73 24.27 1.65 -5.76
N VAL A 74 23.11 1.25 -6.26
CA VAL A 74 21.96 2.16 -6.50
C VAL A 74 21.50 2.80 -5.19
N HIS A 75 21.33 2.04 -4.10
CA HIS A 75 20.97 2.62 -2.78
C HIS A 75 22.02 3.61 -2.25
N LYS A 76 23.32 3.34 -2.48
CA LYS A 76 24.40 4.29 -2.14
C LYS A 76 24.32 5.57 -3.00
N LEU A 77 23.91 5.44 -4.26
CA LEU A 77 23.68 6.57 -5.16
C LEU A 77 22.47 7.40 -4.72
N GLU A 78 21.35 6.76 -4.39
CA GLU A 78 20.14 7.39 -3.80
C GLU A 78 20.50 8.16 -2.52
N CYS A 79 21.19 7.52 -1.58
CA CYS A 79 21.69 8.15 -0.34
C CYS A 79 22.55 9.39 -0.62
N ASN A 80 23.29 9.40 -1.73
CA ASN A 80 24.09 10.55 -2.12
C ASN A 80 23.26 11.66 -2.78
N PHE A 81 22.36 11.32 -3.69
CA PHE A 81 21.51 12.28 -4.40
C PHE A 81 20.45 12.92 -3.49
N ASN A 82 19.93 12.18 -2.50
CA ASN A 82 19.03 12.70 -1.48
C ASN A 82 19.58 13.93 -0.74
N LYS A 83 20.90 14.13 -0.69
CA LYS A 83 21.51 15.32 -0.09
C LYS A 83 21.14 16.60 -0.85
N PHE A 84 21.09 16.54 -2.19
CA PHE A 84 20.68 17.67 -3.03
C PHE A 84 19.17 17.91 -2.94
N TYR A 85 18.36 16.84 -2.97
CA TYR A 85 16.91 16.95 -2.80
C TYR A 85 16.52 17.49 -1.41
N SER A 86 17.26 17.13 -0.36
CA SER A 86 17.03 17.63 1.00
C SER A 86 17.12 19.15 1.11
N GLU A 87 18.01 19.81 0.36
CA GLU A 87 18.11 21.28 0.34
C GLU A 87 16.84 21.91 -0.28
N LEU A 88 16.31 21.31 -1.35
CA LEU A 88 15.06 21.73 -2.00
C LEU A 88 13.84 21.49 -1.10
N TYR A 89 13.77 20.33 -0.42
CA TYR A 89 12.67 20.02 0.51
C TYR A 89 12.67 20.91 1.76
N VAL A 90 13.84 21.34 2.26
CA VAL A 90 13.92 22.37 3.32
C VAL A 90 13.36 23.71 2.83
N LYS A 91 13.58 24.09 1.56
CA LYS A 91 12.97 25.30 0.99
C LYS A 91 11.44 25.14 0.84
N ARG A 92 10.97 23.97 0.38
CA ARG A 92 9.53 23.62 0.37
C ARG A 92 8.92 23.73 1.77
N GLU A 93 9.57 23.18 2.81
CA GLU A 93 9.12 23.30 4.21
C GLU A 93 8.95 24.77 4.61
N GLN A 94 9.91 25.63 4.25
CA GLN A 94 9.85 27.05 4.60
C GLN A 94 8.70 27.79 3.91
N ILE A 95 8.42 27.49 2.63
CA ILE A 95 7.31 28.07 1.88
C ILE A 95 5.97 27.55 2.41
N VAL A 96 5.80 26.23 2.50
CA VAL A 96 4.55 25.59 2.98
C VAL A 96 4.17 26.09 4.37
N ASN A 97 5.13 26.29 5.27
CA ASN A 97 4.89 26.76 6.63
C ASN A 97 4.98 28.28 6.80
N GLY A 98 5.08 29.07 5.71
CA GLY A 98 5.09 30.54 5.76
C GLY A 98 6.29 31.14 6.49
N LYS A 99 7.40 30.40 6.58
CA LYS A 99 8.69 30.81 7.16
C LYS A 99 9.53 31.61 6.14
N TYR A 100 9.25 31.45 4.84
CA TYR A 100 9.87 32.15 3.72
C TYR A 100 8.79 32.49 2.68
N GLU A 101 8.80 33.73 2.21
CA GLU A 101 7.94 34.18 1.11
C GLU A 101 8.74 34.11 -0.20
N PRO A 102 8.26 33.40 -1.24
CA PRO A 102 8.91 33.36 -2.55
C PRO A 102 9.08 34.74 -3.18
N THR A 103 10.15 34.91 -3.94
CA THR A 103 10.36 36.10 -4.79
C THR A 103 9.68 35.97 -6.15
N ASP A 104 9.40 37.10 -6.81
CA ASP A 104 8.81 37.12 -8.15
C ASP A 104 9.57 36.20 -9.15
N ASP A 105 10.91 36.21 -9.12
CA ASP A 105 11.77 35.37 -9.96
C ASP A 105 11.65 33.85 -9.65
N GLU A 106 11.24 33.48 -8.43
CA GLU A 106 11.00 32.08 -8.04
C GLU A 106 9.58 31.62 -8.36
N CYS A 107 8.67 32.57 -8.58
CA CYS A 107 7.31 32.36 -9.06
C CYS A 107 7.18 32.44 -10.59
N ASP A 108 8.23 32.89 -11.32
CA ASP A 108 8.27 32.91 -12.79
C ASP A 108 8.49 31.49 -13.36
N PHE A 109 7.52 30.62 -13.12
CA PHE A 109 7.46 29.26 -13.62
C PHE A 109 6.17 29.07 -14.44
N ASN A 110 6.32 28.65 -15.70
CA ASN A 110 5.18 28.26 -16.53
C ASN A 110 4.91 26.77 -16.34
N ASP A 111 3.94 26.46 -15.49
CA ASP A 111 3.44 25.10 -15.22
C ASP A 111 2.54 24.53 -16.34
N GLY A 112 2.24 25.33 -17.37
CA GLY A 112 1.34 24.93 -18.46
C GLY A 112 -0.15 25.09 -18.14
N THR A 113 -0.52 25.52 -16.93
CA THR A 113 -1.92 25.73 -16.49
C THR A 113 -2.50 27.03 -17.05
N THR A 114 -2.59 27.11 -18.38
CA THR A 114 -3.16 28.28 -19.08
C THR A 114 -4.70 28.34 -19.05
N GLU A 115 -5.36 27.36 -18.45
CA GLU A 115 -6.83 27.28 -18.41
C GLU A 115 -7.39 28.03 -17.19
N GLU A 116 -8.18 29.08 -17.44
CA GLU A 116 -9.02 29.70 -16.41
C GLU A 116 -10.00 28.65 -15.87
N VAL A 117 -9.76 28.14 -14.66
CA VAL A 117 -10.64 27.16 -14.00
C VAL A 117 -12.08 27.67 -14.04
N PRO A 118 -13.03 26.94 -14.66
CA PRO A 118 -14.40 27.39 -14.83
C PRO A 118 -15.03 27.82 -13.50
N LYS A 119 -15.66 28.99 -13.50
CA LYS A 119 -16.16 29.62 -12.27
C LYS A 119 -17.15 28.75 -11.50
N ASP A 120 -17.89 27.89 -12.20
CA ASP A 120 -18.80 26.90 -11.60
C ASP A 120 -18.05 25.74 -10.90
N MET A 121 -16.90 25.29 -11.42
CA MET A 121 -16.02 24.37 -10.68
C MET A 121 -15.44 25.06 -9.44
N LEU A 122 -14.99 26.32 -9.58
CA LEU A 122 -14.49 27.11 -8.46
C LEU A 122 -15.57 27.31 -7.38
N ASP A 123 -16.80 27.68 -7.74
CA ASP A 123 -17.89 27.85 -6.78
C ASP A 123 -18.39 26.53 -6.16
N ARG A 124 -18.21 25.38 -6.83
CA ARG A 124 -18.47 24.04 -6.27
C ARG A 124 -17.41 23.62 -5.24
N TRP A 125 -16.13 23.89 -5.50
CA TRP A 125 -15.02 23.50 -4.62
C TRP A 125 -14.71 24.52 -3.51
N SER A 126 -15.12 25.78 -3.68
CA SER A 126 -14.81 26.87 -2.75
C SER A 126 -15.59 26.72 -1.43
N SER A 127 -15.00 25.94 -0.53
CA SER A 127 -15.53 25.62 0.79
C SER A 127 -15.71 26.88 1.64
N SER A 128 -16.58 26.79 2.66
CA SER A 128 -16.78 27.91 3.59
C SER A 128 -15.55 28.23 4.46
N GLU A 129 -14.50 27.40 4.41
CA GLU A 129 -13.20 27.68 5.05
C GLU A 129 -12.29 28.44 4.07
N LEU A 130 -12.19 28.02 2.81
CA LEU A 130 -11.46 28.73 1.74
C LEU A 130 -11.96 30.17 1.56
N LYS A 131 -13.29 30.38 1.51
CA LYS A 131 -13.89 31.73 1.44
C LYS A 131 -13.63 32.63 2.66
N LYS A 132 -12.97 32.12 3.71
CA LYS A 132 -12.61 32.86 4.94
C LYS A 132 -11.10 32.97 5.16
N MET A 133 -10.26 32.40 4.29
CA MET A 133 -8.81 32.59 4.40
C MET A 133 -8.45 34.06 4.13
N ASP A 134 -7.51 34.59 4.91
CA ASP A 134 -6.89 35.89 4.64
C ASP A 134 -6.02 35.73 3.38
N PRO A 135 -6.17 36.55 2.33
CA PRO A 135 -5.28 36.54 1.17
C PRO A 135 -3.79 36.79 1.50
N ASN A 136 -3.50 37.25 2.72
CA ASN A 136 -2.15 37.50 3.24
C ASN A 136 -1.78 36.50 4.36
N ALA A 137 -2.50 35.37 4.49
CA ALA A 137 -2.13 34.30 5.42
C ALA A 137 -0.79 33.68 4.99
N PRO A 138 0.18 33.52 5.91
CA PRO A 138 1.49 32.98 5.57
C PRO A 138 1.43 31.47 5.32
N GLY A 139 2.07 31.02 4.24
CA GLY A 139 2.21 29.61 3.88
C GLY A 139 0.99 28.99 3.20
N ILE A 140 0.98 27.65 3.10
CA ILE A 140 -0.05 26.86 2.41
C ILE A 140 -0.80 26.01 3.45
N PRO A 141 -1.97 26.45 3.94
CA PRO A 141 -2.68 25.76 5.01
C PRO A 141 -3.10 24.35 4.61
N GLN A 142 -2.91 23.39 5.53
CA GLN A 142 -3.36 22.00 5.38
C GLN A 142 -2.69 21.23 4.21
N PHE A 143 -1.55 21.69 3.69
CA PHE A 143 -0.81 21.07 2.58
C PHE A 143 -0.75 19.53 2.65
N TRP A 144 -0.16 18.98 3.71
CA TRP A 144 -0.06 17.53 3.89
C TRP A 144 -1.41 16.83 4.14
N LEU A 145 -2.34 17.47 4.86
CA LEU A 145 -3.68 16.88 5.06
C LEU A 145 -4.43 16.76 3.72
N ASN A 146 -4.29 17.72 2.82
CA ASN A 146 -4.94 17.64 1.50
C ASN A 146 -4.33 16.48 0.68
N ILE A 147 -3.00 16.33 0.66
CA ILE A 147 -2.33 15.17 0.03
C ILE A 147 -2.87 13.84 0.59
N PHE A 148 -2.94 13.72 1.92
CA PHE A 148 -3.50 12.55 2.61
C PHE A 148 -4.99 12.27 2.30
N LYS A 149 -5.73 13.26 1.81
CA LYS A 149 -7.13 13.13 1.43
C LYS A 149 -7.33 12.92 -0.08
N ASN A 150 -6.36 13.32 -0.89
CA ASN A 150 -6.42 13.17 -2.35
C ASN A 150 -5.90 11.81 -2.80
N VAL A 151 -4.82 11.31 -2.20
CA VAL A 151 -4.19 10.03 -2.55
C VAL A 151 -4.97 8.87 -1.95
N ALA A 152 -5.43 7.92 -2.78
CA ALA A 152 -6.34 6.85 -2.39
C ALA A 152 -5.81 6.00 -1.21
N ILE A 153 -4.61 5.43 -1.35
CA ILE A 153 -3.99 4.57 -0.32
C ILE A 153 -3.74 5.29 1.01
N LEU A 154 -3.62 6.62 1.02
CA LEU A 154 -3.51 7.42 2.24
C LEU A 154 -4.87 7.80 2.82
N ASN A 155 -5.88 8.05 1.97
CA ASN A 155 -7.23 8.41 2.38
C ASN A 155 -7.88 7.28 3.20
N ASP A 156 -7.75 6.03 2.75
CA ASP A 156 -8.29 4.84 3.43
C ASP A 156 -7.77 4.69 4.87
N MET A 157 -6.55 5.14 5.15
CA MET A 157 -5.99 5.14 6.50
C MET A 157 -6.58 6.23 7.40
N VAL A 158 -7.02 7.35 6.83
CA VAL A 158 -7.34 8.59 7.55
C VAL A 158 -8.80 8.63 7.97
N GLN A 159 -9.02 8.65 9.28
CA GLN A 159 -10.34 8.79 9.86
C GLN A 159 -10.67 10.26 10.15
N ILE A 160 -11.96 10.60 10.18
CA ILE A 160 -12.47 11.97 10.45
C ILE A 160 -11.87 12.60 11.71
N HIS A 161 -11.49 11.78 12.70
CA HIS A 161 -10.92 12.21 13.97
C HIS A 161 -9.38 12.34 13.96
N ASP A 162 -8.71 11.87 12.91
CA ASP A 162 -7.28 12.11 12.63
C ASP A 162 -7.05 13.48 11.99
N GLU A 163 -7.98 13.96 11.14
CA GLU A 163 -7.83 15.23 10.42
C GLU A 163 -7.42 16.41 11.32
N PRO A 164 -8.04 16.65 12.51
CA PRO A 164 -7.67 17.77 13.37
C PRO A 164 -6.23 17.70 13.91
N ILE A 165 -5.61 16.52 13.85
CA ILE A 165 -4.21 16.29 14.23
C ILE A 165 -3.30 16.44 13.01
N LEU A 166 -3.72 15.92 11.84
CA LEU A 166 -3.01 16.10 10.57
C LEU A 166 -2.98 17.56 10.11
N LYS A 167 -3.93 18.42 10.52
CA LYS A 167 -3.84 19.89 10.37
C LYS A 167 -2.59 20.50 11.04
N HIS A 168 -1.90 19.78 11.92
CA HIS A 168 -0.67 20.21 12.58
C HIS A 168 0.62 19.66 11.93
N LEU A 169 0.53 18.85 10.87
CA LEU A 169 1.67 18.26 10.15
C LEU A 169 2.35 19.33 9.27
N GLU A 170 3.59 19.70 9.62
CA GLU A 170 4.40 20.73 8.94
C GLU A 170 5.20 20.16 7.76
N ASP A 171 5.75 18.94 7.89
CA ASP A 171 6.57 18.29 6.84
C ASP A 171 6.66 16.77 7.00
N ILE A 172 6.97 16.09 5.89
CA ILE A 172 7.35 14.67 5.86
C ILE A 172 8.72 14.57 5.19
N LYS A 173 9.68 13.96 5.92
CA LYS A 173 11.07 13.81 5.47
C LYS A 173 11.45 12.34 5.38
N VAL A 174 12.20 11.98 4.33
CA VAL A 174 12.84 10.67 4.20
C VAL A 174 14.30 10.79 4.62
N LYS A 175 14.71 9.99 5.60
CA LYS A 175 16.10 9.84 6.01
C LYS A 175 16.59 8.44 5.65
N PHE A 176 17.40 8.36 4.61
CA PHE A 176 18.01 7.12 4.16
C PHE A 176 19.06 6.61 5.16
N LEU A 177 19.12 5.29 5.33
CA LEU A 177 20.11 4.57 6.13
C LEU A 177 21.03 3.83 5.14
N GLU A 178 22.25 4.35 4.94
CA GLU A 178 23.15 3.87 3.88
C GLU A 178 23.62 2.43 4.13
N LYS A 179 23.95 2.08 5.38
CA LYS A 179 24.50 0.75 5.77
C LYS A 179 24.17 0.37 7.21
N ASP A 180 24.01 -0.94 7.39
CA ASP A 180 23.96 -1.68 8.66
C ASP A 180 23.14 -1.02 9.80
N PRO A 181 21.79 -1.08 9.72
CA PRO A 181 20.99 -1.68 8.66
C PRO A 181 20.77 -0.72 7.47
N MET A 182 20.67 -1.30 6.27
CA MET A 182 20.13 -0.59 5.10
C MET A 182 18.64 -0.30 5.34
N GLY A 183 18.14 0.82 4.86
CA GLY A 183 16.73 1.17 5.00
C GLY A 183 16.46 2.66 4.91
N PHE A 184 15.35 3.10 5.50
CA PHE A 184 14.97 4.51 5.60
C PHE A 184 14.08 4.78 6.80
N ILE A 185 13.99 6.05 7.18
CA ILE A 185 13.10 6.54 8.24
C ILE A 185 12.21 7.62 7.63
N LEU A 186 10.89 7.45 7.74
CA LEU A 186 9.93 8.51 7.53
C LEU A 186 9.79 9.32 8.82
N GLU A 187 10.06 10.62 8.74
CA GLU A 187 9.90 11.57 9.85
C GLU A 187 8.73 12.51 9.55
N PHE A 188 7.68 12.43 10.37
CA PHE A 188 6.49 13.29 10.29
C PHE A 188 6.62 14.41 11.33
N HIS A 189 6.87 15.63 10.87
CA HIS A 189 7.16 16.80 11.72
C HIS A 189 5.87 17.55 12.05
N PHE A 190 5.54 17.68 13.33
CA PHE A 190 4.32 18.32 13.81
C PHE A 190 4.60 19.60 14.59
N SER A 191 3.79 20.63 14.30
CA SER A 191 3.65 21.84 15.11
C SER A 191 3.19 21.51 16.55
N GLU A 192 3.35 22.46 17.47
CA GLU A 192 2.79 22.29 18.82
C GLU A 192 1.26 22.20 18.75
N ASN A 193 0.74 21.04 19.17
CA ASN A 193 -0.65 20.66 19.00
C ASN A 193 -1.30 20.22 20.33
N PRO A 194 -2.63 20.19 20.46
CA PRO A 194 -3.31 19.83 21.69
C PRO A 194 -3.45 18.31 21.91
N PHE A 195 -2.85 17.45 21.08
CA PHE A 195 -3.08 16.00 21.07
C PHE A 195 -1.92 15.20 21.67
N PHE A 196 -0.68 15.47 21.29
CA PHE A 196 0.51 14.81 21.82
C PHE A 196 1.67 15.80 22.05
N THR A 197 2.76 15.36 22.68
CA THR A 197 3.96 16.20 22.93
C THR A 197 5.13 15.93 21.97
N ASN A 198 5.05 14.89 21.14
CA ASN A 198 6.03 14.63 20.09
C ASN A 198 6.08 15.80 19.10
N LYS A 199 7.29 16.24 18.72
CA LYS A 199 7.51 17.12 17.55
C LYS A 199 7.72 16.34 16.26
N VAL A 200 8.19 15.10 16.37
CA VAL A 200 8.42 14.20 15.25
C VAL A 200 7.85 12.84 15.61
N LEU A 201 7.06 12.25 14.71
CA LEU A 201 6.71 10.84 14.74
C LEU A 201 7.56 10.13 13.68
N THR A 202 8.15 9.00 14.01
CA THR A 202 9.07 8.27 13.14
C THR A 202 8.54 6.88 12.80
N LYS A 203 8.73 6.48 11.55
CA LYS A 203 8.52 5.11 11.07
C LYS A 203 9.79 4.65 10.36
N GLU A 204 10.47 3.66 10.92
CA GLU A 204 11.71 3.09 10.40
C GLU A 204 11.37 1.83 9.59
N TYR A 205 11.97 1.70 8.40
CA TYR A 205 11.90 0.52 7.55
C TYR A 205 13.31 -0.01 7.33
N PHE A 206 13.47 -1.32 7.52
CA PHE A 206 14.72 -2.04 7.40
C PHE A 206 14.66 -2.86 6.12
N MET A 207 15.67 -2.69 5.27
CA MET A 207 15.75 -3.29 3.95
C MET A 207 16.94 -4.23 3.87
N LYS A 208 16.81 -5.31 3.09
CA LYS A 208 17.90 -6.21 2.75
C LYS A 208 18.05 -6.25 1.23
N CYS A 209 19.29 -6.33 0.77
CA CYS A 209 19.65 -6.37 -0.64
C CYS A 209 20.53 -7.60 -0.91
N VAL A 210 20.04 -8.76 -0.46
CA VAL A 210 20.69 -10.06 -0.62
C VAL A 210 19.64 -11.09 -1.07
N PRO A 211 19.97 -12.01 -2.00
CA PRO A 211 19.06 -13.09 -2.37
C PRO A 211 18.80 -14.02 -1.18
N ASP A 212 17.60 -14.57 -1.09
CA ASP A 212 17.25 -15.54 -0.05
C ASP A 212 18.02 -16.87 -0.23
N GLU A 213 18.37 -17.55 0.87
CA GLU A 213 19.13 -18.81 0.79
C GLU A 213 18.27 -20.00 0.32
N HIS A 214 16.96 -19.92 0.49
CA HIS A 214 15.99 -20.96 0.17
C HIS A 214 15.29 -20.70 -1.18
N ASP A 215 15.02 -19.44 -1.52
CA ASP A 215 14.68 -19.02 -2.89
C ASP A 215 15.55 -17.86 -3.43
N PRO A 216 16.78 -18.16 -3.88
CA PRO A 216 17.65 -17.14 -4.45
C PRO A 216 17.24 -16.70 -5.87
N PHE A 217 16.15 -17.22 -6.45
CA PHE A 217 15.68 -16.82 -7.77
C PHE A 217 14.47 -15.88 -7.72
N GLY A 218 13.81 -15.74 -6.57
CA GLY A 218 12.79 -14.71 -6.29
C GLY A 218 13.36 -13.36 -5.85
N PHE A 219 14.66 -13.10 -6.04
CA PHE A 219 15.24 -11.79 -5.72
C PHE A 219 14.92 -10.78 -6.83
N GLU A 220 14.10 -9.78 -6.51
CA GLU A 220 13.65 -8.73 -7.45
C GLU A 220 14.25 -7.35 -7.13
N GLY A 221 14.99 -7.21 -6.03
CA GLY A 221 15.64 -5.96 -5.62
C GLY A 221 15.78 -5.82 -4.10
N PRO A 222 16.00 -4.60 -3.59
CA PRO A 222 15.97 -4.31 -2.16
C PRO A 222 14.55 -4.46 -1.59
N GLU A 223 14.34 -5.42 -0.69
CA GLU A 223 13.04 -5.63 -0.05
C GLU A 223 13.01 -5.12 1.40
N ILE A 224 11.87 -4.55 1.80
CA ILE A 224 11.57 -4.25 3.20
C ILE A 224 11.24 -5.57 3.89
N TYR A 225 11.96 -5.91 4.95
CA TYR A 225 11.74 -7.16 5.70
C TYR A 225 11.27 -6.92 7.14
N LYS A 226 11.31 -5.68 7.62
CA LYS A 226 10.97 -5.29 9.00
C LYS A 226 10.66 -3.80 9.03
N CYS A 227 9.68 -3.41 9.86
CA CYS A 227 9.42 -2.01 10.18
C CYS A 227 9.36 -1.79 11.70
N LYS A 228 9.48 -0.53 12.13
CA LYS A 228 9.40 -0.11 13.53
C LYS A 228 8.79 1.29 13.62
N GLY A 229 7.68 1.40 14.35
CA GLY A 229 7.04 2.68 14.64
C GLY A 229 7.68 3.43 15.82
N CYS A 230 6.92 4.35 16.42
CA CYS A 230 7.36 5.12 17.58
C CYS A 230 6.23 5.34 18.58
N SER A 231 6.58 5.59 19.84
CA SER A 231 5.58 5.87 20.89
C SER A 231 5.06 7.30 20.78
N ILE A 232 3.74 7.43 20.61
CA ILE A 232 3.05 8.72 20.61
C ILE A 232 2.72 9.10 22.07
N ASN A 233 3.28 10.20 22.53
CA ASN A 233 3.09 10.73 23.87
C ASN A 233 1.77 11.54 23.94
N TRP A 234 0.65 10.83 23.84
CA TRP A 234 -0.69 11.39 23.91
C TRP A 234 -0.91 12.22 25.20
N LYS A 235 -1.48 13.41 25.05
CA LYS A 235 -1.96 14.24 26.17
C LYS A 235 -3.20 13.58 26.78
N THR A 236 -3.50 13.91 28.03
CA THR A 236 -4.56 13.25 28.81
C THR A 236 -5.92 13.26 28.09
N GLY A 237 -6.42 12.08 27.74
CA GLY A 237 -7.71 11.91 27.06
C GLY A 237 -7.72 12.33 25.58
N LYS A 238 -6.54 12.39 24.94
CA LYS A 238 -6.35 12.71 23.51
C LYS A 238 -5.85 11.55 22.66
N ASP A 239 -5.60 10.41 23.29
CA ASP A 239 -5.33 9.16 22.59
C ASP A 239 -6.59 8.72 21.82
N ILE A 240 -6.48 8.78 20.49
CA ILE A 240 -7.55 8.45 19.54
C ILE A 240 -7.42 7.03 18.97
N THR A 241 -6.29 6.34 19.16
CA THR A 241 -6.12 4.95 18.72
C THR A 241 -6.78 3.96 19.70
N ILE A 242 -7.37 4.46 20.80
CA ILE A 242 -8.10 3.66 21.79
C ILE A 242 -9.54 4.15 22.05
N LYS A 243 -10.48 3.21 22.05
CA LYS A 243 -11.89 3.41 22.41
C LYS A 243 -12.16 2.92 23.83
N VAL A 244 -12.63 3.82 24.69
CA VAL A 244 -12.81 3.57 26.13
C VAL A 244 -14.22 3.05 26.44
N ILE A 245 -14.39 1.73 26.51
CA ILE A 245 -15.68 1.07 26.76
C ILE A 245 -15.92 0.83 28.26
N LYS A 246 -16.93 1.49 28.84
CA LYS A 246 -17.31 1.35 30.25
C LYS A 246 -18.35 0.24 30.46
N LYS A 247 -17.92 -0.96 30.87
CA LYS A 247 -18.79 -2.11 31.13
C LYS A 247 -19.18 -2.20 32.61
N LYS A 248 -20.47 -2.03 32.93
CA LYS A 248 -20.99 -2.22 34.30
C LYS A 248 -21.02 -3.72 34.63
N GLN A 249 -20.28 -4.14 35.65
CA GLN A 249 -20.28 -5.50 36.19
C GLN A 249 -21.03 -5.54 37.53
N LYS A 250 -22.05 -6.39 37.65
CA LYS A 250 -22.79 -6.63 38.90
C LYS A 250 -22.24 -7.86 39.62
N HIS A 251 -21.89 -7.71 40.91
CA HIS A 251 -21.37 -8.81 41.72
C HIS A 251 -22.47 -9.83 42.04
N LYS A 252 -22.35 -11.07 41.53
CA LYS A 252 -23.40 -12.12 41.59
C LYS A 252 -23.99 -12.33 43.00
N SER A 253 -23.20 -12.24 44.07
CA SER A 253 -23.65 -12.49 45.45
C SER A 253 -23.86 -11.25 46.33
N LYS A 254 -23.44 -10.04 45.90
CA LYS A 254 -23.52 -8.83 46.74
C LYS A 254 -24.32 -7.68 46.11
N GLY A 255 -24.82 -7.83 44.88
CA GLY A 255 -25.64 -6.82 44.19
C GLY A 255 -24.89 -5.55 43.74
N ALA A 256 -23.74 -5.23 44.35
CA ALA A 256 -22.91 -4.09 44.04
C ALA A 256 -22.49 -4.06 42.56
N VAL A 257 -22.60 -2.89 41.93
CA VAL A 257 -22.22 -2.64 40.54
C VAL A 257 -20.91 -1.88 40.50
N ARG A 258 -19.88 -2.46 39.90
CA ARG A 258 -18.62 -1.77 39.57
C ARG A 258 -18.58 -1.44 38.08
N THR A 259 -18.11 -0.26 37.71
CA THR A 259 -17.82 0.06 36.30
C THR A 259 -16.39 -0.38 36.00
N VAL A 260 -16.22 -1.33 35.08
CA VAL A 260 -14.91 -1.74 34.57
C VAL A 260 -14.70 -1.08 33.21
N THR A 261 -13.59 -0.37 33.08
CA THR A 261 -13.18 0.26 31.82
C THR A 261 -12.35 -0.75 31.02
N LYS A 262 -12.78 -1.07 29.80
CA LYS A 262 -11.99 -1.82 28.81
C LYS A 262 -11.54 -0.83 27.72
N MET A 263 -10.25 -0.80 27.43
CA MET A 263 -9.70 -0.15 26.23
C MET A 263 -9.75 -1.17 25.07
N VAL A 264 -10.09 -0.69 23.88
CA VAL A 264 -10.12 -1.46 22.63
C VAL A 264 -9.44 -0.59 21.56
N LYS A 265 -8.70 -1.19 20.62
CA LYS A 265 -8.12 -0.46 19.48
C LYS A 265 -9.25 0.26 18.71
N ASN A 266 -8.94 1.45 18.21
CA ASN A 266 -9.81 2.27 17.39
C ASN A 266 -9.05 2.58 16.10
N ASP A 267 -9.72 2.45 14.97
CA ASP A 267 -9.14 2.69 13.66
C ASP A 267 -8.81 4.18 13.54
N SER A 268 -7.61 4.46 13.01
CA SER A 268 -6.95 5.76 13.00
C SER A 268 -5.62 5.62 12.26
N PHE A 269 -5.27 6.60 11.44
CA PHE A 269 -3.97 6.69 10.76
C PHE A 269 -2.79 6.51 11.73
N PHE A 270 -2.91 7.02 12.96
CA PHE A 270 -1.82 6.98 13.94
C PHE A 270 -1.45 5.57 14.42
N ASN A 271 -2.24 4.54 14.07
CA ASN A 271 -1.82 3.14 14.23
C ASN A 271 -0.62 2.76 13.33
N PHE A 272 -0.35 3.51 12.25
CA PHE A 272 0.85 3.35 11.39
C PHE A 272 2.17 3.47 12.17
N PHE A 273 2.18 4.21 13.29
CA PHE A 273 3.32 4.32 14.21
C PHE A 273 3.36 3.20 15.27
N SER A 274 2.49 2.20 15.19
CA SER A 274 2.44 1.03 16.06
C SER A 274 2.17 -0.24 15.23
N PRO A 275 3.09 -0.60 14.32
CA PRO A 275 2.98 -1.82 13.51
C PRO A 275 3.04 -3.09 14.39
N PRO A 276 2.60 -4.24 13.88
CA PRO A 276 2.75 -5.53 14.57
C PRO A 276 4.21 -5.82 14.98
N GLU A 277 4.42 -6.35 16.19
CA GLU A 277 5.75 -6.77 16.63
C GLU A 277 6.09 -8.15 16.06
N VAL A 278 7.04 -8.21 15.13
CA VAL A 278 7.62 -9.47 14.63
C VAL A 278 8.90 -9.77 15.41
N HIS A 279 8.94 -10.94 16.06
CA HIS A 279 10.15 -11.46 16.70
C HIS A 279 11.06 -12.13 15.66
N GLU A 280 12.37 -11.93 15.78
CA GLU A 280 13.37 -12.46 14.83
C GLU A 280 13.30 -14.00 14.77
N GLY A 281 13.12 -14.54 13.55
CA GLY A 281 12.96 -15.96 13.31
C GLY A 281 11.52 -16.50 13.43
N CYS A 282 10.54 -15.66 13.80
CA CYS A 282 9.12 -15.98 13.76
C CYS A 282 8.41 -15.42 12.52
N GLU A 283 9.15 -14.90 11.52
CA GLU A 283 8.57 -14.31 10.30
C GLU A 283 7.61 -15.30 9.57
N ASN A 284 7.98 -16.58 9.51
CA ASN A 284 7.20 -17.66 8.90
C ASN A 284 6.08 -18.22 9.80
N GLU A 285 5.92 -17.72 11.02
CA GLU A 285 4.91 -18.15 12.00
C GLU A 285 3.77 -17.13 12.17
N LEU A 286 3.81 -16.02 11.42
CA LEU A 286 2.78 -14.98 11.43
C LEU A 286 1.47 -15.50 10.81
N ASP A 287 0.33 -15.12 11.38
CA ASP A 287 -0.98 -15.32 10.79
C ASP A 287 -1.21 -14.44 9.54
N GLU A 288 -2.13 -14.90 8.68
CA GLU A 288 -2.47 -14.27 7.39
C GLU A 288 -2.91 -12.80 7.55
N ASP A 289 -3.72 -12.49 8.58
CA ASP A 289 -4.13 -11.12 8.91
C ASP A 289 -2.91 -10.22 9.24
N THR A 290 -1.97 -10.74 10.04
CA THR A 290 -0.74 -10.01 10.41
C THR A 290 0.21 -9.85 9.22
N GLN A 291 0.31 -10.84 8.34
CA GLN A 291 1.09 -10.75 7.11
C GLN A 291 0.51 -9.67 6.17
N ALA A 292 -0.79 -9.71 5.90
CA ALA A 292 -1.46 -8.71 5.05
C ALA A 292 -1.31 -7.27 5.60
N LEU A 293 -1.42 -7.10 6.92
CA LEU A 293 -1.18 -5.81 7.58
C LEU A 293 0.27 -5.31 7.41
N LEU A 294 1.27 -6.19 7.42
CA LEU A 294 2.67 -5.83 7.23
C LEU A 294 2.99 -5.52 5.76
N THR A 295 2.44 -6.30 4.82
CA THR A 295 2.58 -6.03 3.38
C THR A 295 2.06 -4.64 3.04
N SER A 296 0.82 -4.32 3.45
CA SER A 296 0.23 -2.98 3.26
C SER A 296 1.06 -1.89 3.95
N ASP A 297 1.55 -2.14 5.18
CA ASP A 297 2.41 -1.19 5.90
C ASP A 297 3.76 -0.91 5.17
N PHE A 298 4.30 -1.91 4.47
CA PHE A 298 5.52 -1.78 3.67
C PHE A 298 5.26 -1.05 2.35
N GLU A 299 4.15 -1.36 1.66
CA GLU A 299 3.68 -0.67 0.46
C GLU A 299 3.47 0.82 0.72
N ILE A 300 2.71 1.17 1.77
CA ILE A 300 2.50 2.58 2.19
C ILE A 300 3.84 3.25 2.54
N GLY A 301 4.72 2.54 3.23
CA GLY A 301 6.05 3.04 3.58
C GLY A 301 6.91 3.38 2.36
N HIS A 302 6.91 2.49 1.37
CA HIS A 302 7.57 2.66 0.09
C HIS A 302 6.93 3.79 -0.73
N TYR A 303 5.60 3.84 -0.80
CA TYR A 303 4.84 4.86 -1.51
C TYR A 303 5.13 6.27 -1.00
N ILE A 304 5.13 6.45 0.32
CA ILE A 304 5.47 7.74 0.93
C ILE A 304 6.91 8.15 0.61
N ARG A 305 7.85 7.19 0.61
CA ARG A 305 9.26 7.41 0.31
C ARG A 305 9.50 7.81 -1.15
N GLU A 306 8.96 7.05 -2.11
CA GLU A 306 9.32 7.15 -3.53
C GLU A 306 8.40 8.09 -4.34
N ARG A 307 7.13 8.23 -3.94
CA ARG A 307 6.13 9.00 -4.70
C ARG A 307 5.74 10.27 -3.96
N ILE A 308 5.22 10.14 -2.73
CA ILE A 308 4.63 11.28 -2.00
C ILE A 308 5.66 12.35 -1.63
N VAL A 309 6.76 12.00 -0.96
CA VAL A 309 7.72 13.01 -0.51
C VAL A 309 8.42 13.72 -1.68
N PRO A 310 8.84 13.04 -2.77
CA PRO A 310 9.40 13.72 -3.93
C PRO A 310 8.40 14.61 -4.66
N ASN A 311 7.19 14.14 -4.90
CA ASN A 311 6.19 14.80 -5.76
C ASN A 311 5.07 15.51 -4.97
N ALA A 312 5.30 15.83 -3.69
CA ALA A 312 4.28 16.34 -2.77
C ALA A 312 3.45 17.52 -3.30
N VAL A 313 4.07 18.40 -4.11
CA VAL A 313 3.34 19.52 -4.75
C VAL A 313 2.33 18.98 -5.76
N LEU A 314 2.74 18.09 -6.66
CA LEU A 314 1.87 17.50 -7.69
C LEU A 314 0.73 16.66 -7.11
N TYR A 315 0.91 16.06 -5.93
CA TYR A 315 -0.18 15.41 -5.18
C TYR A 315 -1.14 16.39 -4.48
N TYR A 316 -0.67 17.61 -4.19
CA TYR A 316 -1.48 18.69 -3.63
C TYR A 316 -2.30 19.40 -4.72
N THR A 317 -1.70 19.66 -5.88
CA THR A 317 -2.36 20.32 -7.03
C THR A 317 -3.17 19.35 -7.90
N GLY A 318 -2.77 18.07 -7.98
CA GLY A 318 -3.58 16.97 -8.51
C GLY A 318 -2.98 16.24 -9.72
N GLU A 319 -1.93 16.79 -10.34
CA GLU A 319 -1.35 16.25 -11.58
C GLU A 319 -0.70 14.88 -11.40
N ALA A 320 -0.31 14.51 -10.17
CA ALA A 320 0.23 13.17 -9.87
C ALA A 320 -0.84 12.13 -9.49
N LEU A 321 -2.13 12.50 -9.52
CA LEU A 321 -3.25 11.57 -9.28
C LEU A 321 -3.71 10.88 -10.56
N GLU A 322 -3.58 11.54 -11.72
CA GLU A 322 -3.96 10.97 -13.03
C GLU A 322 -3.11 9.72 -13.34
N ASP A 323 -1.83 9.72 -12.94
CA ASP A 323 -0.91 8.56 -12.98
C ASP A 323 -1.34 7.37 -12.07
N GLU A 324 -2.30 7.55 -11.15
CA GLU A 324 -2.82 6.47 -10.28
C GLU A 324 -4.05 5.77 -10.89
N GLU A 325 -4.88 6.48 -11.69
CA GLU A 325 -6.14 5.95 -12.24
C GLU A 325 -5.95 5.11 -13.53
N GLU A 326 -4.78 5.16 -14.21
CA GLU A 326 -4.53 4.42 -15.46
C GLU A 326 -4.32 2.90 -15.29
N TYR A 327 -4.39 2.36 -14.05
CA TYR A 327 -4.10 0.95 -13.74
C TYR A 327 -5.31 0.08 -13.41
N ASP A 328 -6.55 0.61 -13.48
CA ASP A 328 -7.77 -0.03 -12.96
C ASP A 328 -8.80 -0.43 -14.04
N ASP A 329 -8.40 -0.46 -15.33
CA ASP A 329 -9.31 -0.61 -16.50
C ASP A 329 -8.97 -1.82 -17.42
N ASP A 330 -8.39 -2.90 -16.86
CA ASP A 330 -7.92 -4.10 -17.59
C ASP A 330 -8.38 -5.43 -16.94
N ASP A 331 -9.52 -5.44 -16.23
CA ASP A 331 -10.11 -6.65 -15.59
C ASP A 331 -11.62 -6.83 -15.90
N ASP A 332 -12.10 -6.23 -17.01
CA ASP A 332 -13.47 -6.34 -17.56
C ASP A 332 -13.42 -6.95 -18.98
N ASP A 333 -12.88 -8.17 -19.12
CA ASP A 333 -12.94 -8.96 -20.37
C ASP A 333 -14.16 -9.91 -20.29
N ASP A 334 -15.28 -9.48 -20.90
CA ASP A 334 -16.50 -10.27 -21.13
C ASP A 334 -16.19 -11.57 -21.88
N ASP A 335 -16.58 -12.74 -21.34
CA ASP A 335 -16.64 -14.01 -22.08
C ASP A 335 -18.10 -14.50 -22.17
N ASP A 336 -18.92 -13.74 -22.91
CA ASP A 336 -20.32 -14.04 -23.27
C ASP A 336 -20.36 -14.84 -24.59
N ASP A 337 -20.10 -16.16 -24.54
CA ASP A 337 -20.27 -17.08 -25.69
C ASP A 337 -21.62 -17.81 -25.62
N ASP A 338 -22.66 -17.11 -26.10
CA ASP A 338 -23.99 -17.68 -26.36
C ASP A 338 -24.05 -18.28 -27.79
N SER A 339 -24.01 -19.61 -27.91
CA SER A 339 -24.38 -20.28 -29.17
C SER A 339 -25.09 -21.65 -29.01
N GLU A 340 -26.37 -21.63 -29.39
CA GLU A 340 -27.39 -22.67 -29.57
C GLU A 340 -26.89 -23.98 -30.27
N ASP A 341 -27.50 -25.18 -30.23
CA ASP A 341 -28.94 -25.53 -30.33
C ASP A 341 -29.19 -27.08 -30.29
N LEU A 342 -30.48 -27.47 -30.20
CA LEU A 342 -31.16 -28.74 -30.58
C LEU A 342 -30.95 -30.11 -29.87
N SER A 343 -31.92 -30.38 -28.99
CA SER A 343 -32.93 -31.47 -29.14
C SER A 343 -32.64 -32.91 -28.66
N SER A 344 -33.51 -33.40 -27.75
CA SER A 344 -34.45 -34.50 -28.07
C SER A 344 -35.60 -34.62 -27.04
N GLU A 345 -36.85 -34.47 -27.52
CA GLU A 345 -38.14 -35.02 -27.04
C GLU A 345 -38.04 -36.25 -26.10
N SER A 346 -38.94 -36.53 -25.12
CA SER A 346 -40.40 -36.40 -25.12
C SER A 346 -41.01 -36.81 -23.74
N ASP A 347 -42.27 -36.40 -23.49
CA ASP A 347 -43.30 -36.99 -22.58
C ASP A 347 -43.01 -37.12 -21.05
N ASN A 348 -43.91 -36.73 -20.14
CA ASN A 348 -45.35 -37.07 -20.13
C ASN A 348 -46.19 -36.21 -19.14
N ASP A 349 -47.51 -36.12 -19.39
CA ASP A 349 -48.69 -35.77 -18.53
C ASP A 349 -48.49 -35.57 -16.99
N SER A 350 -49.28 -34.79 -16.23
CA SER A 350 -50.43 -33.87 -16.45
C SER A 350 -50.67 -33.10 -15.10
N GLU A 351 -51.69 -32.29 -14.79
CA GLU A 351 -53.01 -31.97 -15.38
C GLU A 351 -53.45 -30.52 -14.99
N VAL A 352 -54.73 -30.15 -15.16
CA VAL A 352 -55.30 -28.79 -14.99
C VAL A 352 -56.07 -28.62 -13.67
N TYR A 353 -56.05 -27.43 -13.05
CA TYR A 353 -57.25 -26.83 -12.44
C TYR A 353 -57.23 -25.29 -12.47
N GLN A 354 -58.41 -24.67 -12.58
CA GLN A 354 -58.62 -23.27 -12.99
C GLN A 354 -59.25 -22.39 -11.90
N ARG A 355 -59.00 -21.05 -11.98
CA ARG A 355 -59.94 -19.93 -11.65
C ARG A 355 -60.41 -19.79 -10.16
N SER A 356 -60.88 -18.65 -9.64
CA SER A 356 -61.21 -17.30 -10.17
C SER A 356 -61.30 -16.22 -9.06
N GLU A 357 -60.92 -14.98 -9.40
CA GLU A 357 -61.57 -13.65 -9.14
C GLU A 357 -62.29 -13.28 -7.82
N GLY A 358 -61.87 -12.12 -7.24
CA GLY A 358 -62.71 -11.03 -6.68
C GLY A 358 -63.34 -11.20 -5.28
N ASP A 359 -63.83 -10.15 -4.58
CA ASP A 359 -63.59 -8.69 -4.56
C ASP A 359 -64.31 -8.10 -3.32
N THR A 360 -63.97 -6.89 -2.82
CA THR A 360 -64.72 -6.03 -1.85
C THR A 360 -64.97 -6.53 -0.40
N ASN A 361 -65.19 -5.72 0.67
CA ASN A 361 -64.71 -4.39 1.14
C ASN A 361 -65.03 -4.27 2.70
N PRO A 362 -65.03 -3.13 3.46
CA PRO A 362 -64.44 -3.12 4.83
C PRO A 362 -65.33 -2.58 6.00
N THR A 363 -64.71 -2.39 7.19
CA THR A 363 -65.14 -1.59 8.39
C THR A 363 -66.32 -2.14 9.24
N GLU A 364 -66.48 -1.95 10.57
CA GLU A 364 -65.84 -1.07 11.60
C GLU A 364 -66.12 -1.54 13.08
N GLN A 365 -65.50 -0.86 14.08
CA GLN A 365 -65.96 -0.59 15.49
C GLN A 365 -65.67 -1.51 16.74
N ASN A 366 -64.86 -0.92 17.66
CA ASN A 366 -65.06 -0.66 19.12
C ASN A 366 -65.13 -1.74 20.25
N HIS A 367 -64.02 -1.79 21.02
CA HIS A 367 -63.86 -1.62 22.50
C HIS A 367 -64.48 -2.59 23.59
N PRO A 368 -63.95 -2.62 24.85
CA PRO A 368 -63.95 -3.79 25.77
C PRO A 368 -64.78 -3.58 27.07
N PRO A 369 -64.74 -4.46 28.11
CA PRO A 369 -63.66 -4.43 29.15
C PRO A 369 -63.31 -5.75 29.91
N ASP A 370 -62.27 -5.68 30.75
CA ASP A 370 -61.95 -6.40 32.01
C ASP A 370 -62.29 -7.90 32.26
N CYS A 371 -61.29 -8.65 32.73
CA CYS A 371 -61.50 -9.66 33.80
C CYS A 371 -60.23 -9.88 34.66
N LYS A 372 -60.42 -10.35 35.91
CA LYS A 372 -59.45 -10.30 37.02
C LYS A 372 -58.65 -11.60 37.26
N GLN A 373 -57.49 -11.42 37.87
CA GLN A 373 -56.87 -12.21 38.96
C GLN A 373 -57.14 -13.74 39.04
N GLN A 374 -56.05 -14.52 39.04
CA GLN A 374 -55.46 -15.01 40.31
C GLN A 374 -53.96 -15.26 40.16
#